data_AF-A0A8T6VE74-F1
#
_entry.id   AF-A0A8T6VE74-F1
#
_cell.length_a   1.000
_cell.length_b   1.000
_cell.length_c   1.000
_cell.angle_alpha   90.00
_cell.angle_beta   90.00
_cell.angle_gamma   90.00
#
_symmetry.space_group_name_H-M   'P 1'
#
loop_
_entity.id
_entity.type
_entity.pdbx_description
1 polymer ?
#
loop_
_entity_poly.entity_id
_entity_poly.type
_entity_poly.pdbx_seq_one_letter_code
_entity_poly.pdbx_strand_id
1 'polypeptide(L)'
;MAVDFLEKKKKQQYLLYGVLGIVAVTIVVLWYGYFREPIEAPEPEEIVISKKAIVVDYSILENPLLKALIPFIETPLYEGELGKENPFLK
;
A
#
# COMPACT_ATOMS: atom_id res chain seq x y z
N MET A 1 2.21 33.71 60.53
CA MET A 1 2.75 34.44 59.37
C MET A 1 4.06 33.85 58.86
N ALA A 2 5.18 33.84 59.60
CA ALA A 2 6.45 33.24 59.10
C ALA A 2 6.38 31.71 58.89
N VAL A 3 5.62 31.00 59.72
CA VAL A 3 5.42 29.54 59.65
C VAL A 3 4.58 29.13 58.43
N ASP A 4 3.59 29.96 58.05
CA ASP A 4 2.71 29.70 56.90
C ASP A 4 3.46 29.71 55.55
N PHE A 5 4.52 30.53 55.44
CA PHE A 5 5.35 30.57 54.24
C PHE A 5 6.21 29.31 54.08
N LEU A 6 6.69 28.74 55.19
CA LEU A 6 7.47 27.49 55.19
C LEU A 6 6.61 26.29 54.78
N GLU A 7 5.37 26.20 55.28
CA GLU A 7 4.45 25.14 54.90
C GLU A 7 4.02 25.23 53.43
N LYS A 8 3.71 26.44 52.94
CA LYS A 8 3.42 26.68 51.52
C LYS A 8 4.59 26.26 50.61
N LYS A 9 5.83 26.59 50.99
CA LYS A 9 7.03 26.25 50.23
C LYS A 9 7.27 24.73 50.16
N LYS A 10 7.02 23.99 51.25
CA LYS A 10 7.07 22.52 51.27
C LYS A 10 6.02 21.89 50.37
N LYS A 11 4.77 22.38 50.43
CA LYS A 11 3.67 21.88 49.59
C LYS A 11 3.94 22.10 48.10
N GLN A 12 4.52 23.26 47.77
CA GLN A 12 4.93 23.60 46.42
C GLN A 12 6.09 22.73 45.91
N GLN A 13 7.06 22.38 46.77
CA GLN A 13 8.10 21.41 46.44
C GLN A 13 7.53 20.01 46.15
N TYR A 14 6.57 19.53 46.96
CA TYR A 14 5.91 18.25 46.70
C TYR A 14 5.15 18.23 45.38
N LEU A 15 4.42 19.32 45.07
CA LEU A 15 3.76 19.48 43.77
C LEU A 15 4.78 19.51 42.62
N LEU A 16 5.91 20.20 42.80
CA LEU A 16 6.98 20.25 41.82
C LEU A 16 7.56 18.85 41.57
N TYR A 17 7.88 18.09 42.62
CA TYR A 17 8.36 16.71 42.52
C TYR A 17 7.33 15.80 41.85
N GLY A 18 6.04 15.98 42.13
CA GLY A 18 4.96 15.24 41.47
C GLY A 18 4.93 15.50 39.97
N VAL A 19 4.97 16.76 39.55
CA VAL A 19 5.02 17.13 38.13
C VAL A 19 6.28 16.58 37.46
N LEU A 20 7.44 16.70 38.12
CA LEU A 20 8.72 16.20 37.60
C LEU A 20 8.69 14.68 37.43
N GLY A 21 8.06 13.96 38.36
CA GLY A 21 7.83 12.52 38.26
C GLY A 21 6.96 12.14 37.06
N ILE A 22 5.83 12.84 36.85
CA ILE A 22 4.95 12.62 35.70
C ILE A 22 5.72 12.84 34.39
N VAL A 23 6.46 13.94 34.30
CA VAL A 23 7.28 14.26 33.12
C VAL A 23 8.32 13.16 32.87
N ALA A 24 9.03 12.72 33.91
CA ALA A 24 10.01 11.63 33.78
C ALA A 24 9.37 10.32 33.27
N VAL A 25 8.21 9.93 33.80
CA VAL A 25 7.49 8.73 33.33
C VAL A 25 7.08 8.87 31.87
N THR A 26 6.55 10.03 31.46
CA THR A 26 6.17 10.26 30.06
C THR A 26 7.36 10.15 29.10
N ILE A 27 8.52 10.67 29.49
CA ILE A 27 9.75 10.55 28.69
C ILE A 27 10.17 9.09 28.56
N VAL A 28 10.12 8.30 29.65
CA VAL A 28 10.46 6.87 29.62
C VAL A 28 9.50 6.08 28.72
N VAL A 29 8.20 6.34 28.81
CA VAL A 29 7.18 5.68 27.97
C VAL A 29 7.38 6.03 26.49
N LEU A 30 7.62 7.31 26.18
CA LEU A 30 7.90 7.75 24.81
C LEU A 30 9.20 7.15 24.29
N TRP A 31 10.25 7.10 25.11
CA TRP A 31 11.53 6.48 24.74
C TRP A 31 11.34 5.00 24.41
N TYR A 32 10.68 4.25 25.29
CA TYR A 32 10.46 2.82 25.11
C TYR A 32 9.49 2.50 23.97
N GLY A 33 8.48 3.34 23.73
CA GLY A 33 7.51 3.16 22.65
C GLY A 33 8.05 3.59 21.28
N TYR A 34 8.85 4.65 21.22
CA TYR A 34 9.37 5.21 19.96
C TYR A 34 10.65 4.51 19.47
N PHE A 35 11.55 4.12 20.37
CA PHE A 35 12.80 3.44 19.99
C PHE A 35 12.67 1.93 19.87
N ARG A 36 11.52 1.35 20.21
CA ARG A 36 11.27 -0.06 19.89
C ARG A 36 10.90 -0.15 18.42
N GLU A 37 11.75 -0.86 17.67
CA GLU A 37 11.47 -1.24 16.30
C GLU A 37 10.08 -1.88 16.22
N PRO A 38 9.27 -1.54 15.19
CA PRO A 38 8.02 -2.23 14.97
C PRO A 38 8.33 -3.73 14.89
N ILE A 39 7.55 -4.55 15.59
CA ILE A 39 7.63 -6.00 15.45
C ILE A 39 7.40 -6.27 13.97
N GLU A 40 8.46 -6.66 13.26
CA GLU A 40 8.38 -6.96 11.84
C GLU A 40 7.31 -8.03 11.68
N ALA A 41 6.27 -7.72 10.91
CA ALA A 41 5.30 -8.72 10.52
C ALA A 41 6.06 -9.83 9.80
N PRO A 42 5.74 -11.11 10.03
CA PRO A 42 6.39 -12.19 9.31
C PRO A 42 6.29 -11.90 7.80
N GLU A 43 7.43 -11.92 7.13
CA GLU A 43 7.48 -11.72 5.69
C GLU A 43 6.51 -12.71 5.02
N PRO A 44 5.69 -12.26 4.05
CA PRO A 44 4.85 -13.18 3.32
C PRO A 44 5.74 -14.23 2.66
N GLU A 45 5.46 -15.51 2.91
CA GLU A 45 6.19 -16.61 2.27
C GLU A 45 6.18 -16.38 0.75
N GLU A 46 7.36 -16.15 0.17
CA GLU A 46 7.51 -16.11 -1.27
C GLU A 46 7.17 -17.49 -1.81
N ILE A 47 5.95 -17.65 -2.33
CA ILE A 47 5.56 -18.83 -3.07
C ILE A 47 6.45 -18.86 -4.31
N VAL A 48 7.51 -19.65 -4.27
CA VAL A 48 8.34 -19.94 -5.44
C VAL A 48 7.50 -20.82 -6.35
N ILE A 49 6.66 -20.17 -7.17
CA ILE A 49 5.99 -20.83 -8.28
C ILE A 49 7.12 -21.19 -9.25
N SER A 50 7.56 -22.45 -9.20
CA SER A 50 8.46 -23.00 -10.20
C SER A 50 7.82 -22.74 -11.56
N LYS A 51 8.39 -21.77 -12.29
CA LYS A 51 7.94 -21.42 -13.65
C LYS A 51 8.36 -22.58 -14.54
N LYS A 52 7.59 -23.66 -14.51
CA LYS A 52 7.71 -24.76 -15.48
C LYS A 52 7.74 -24.10 -16.85
N ALA A 53 8.82 -24.28 -17.60
CA ALA A 53 8.95 -23.68 -18.91
C ALA A 53 7.81 -24.20 -19.78
N ILE A 54 6.81 -23.34 -20.02
CA ILE A 54 5.70 -23.66 -20.90
C ILE A 54 6.23 -23.49 -22.31
N VAL A 55 6.52 -24.60 -22.97
CA VAL A 55 6.83 -24.61 -24.41
C VAL A 55 5.50 -24.58 -25.13
N VAL A 56 5.19 -23.46 -25.77
CA VAL A 56 4.00 -23.33 -26.60
C VAL A 56 4.34 -23.86 -27.99
N ASP A 57 3.57 -24.84 -28.45
CA ASP A 57 3.69 -25.38 -29.81
C ASP A 57 2.93 -24.48 -30.80
N TYR A 58 3.67 -23.87 -31.73
CA TYR A 58 3.14 -22.99 -32.77
C TYR A 58 3.03 -23.67 -34.14
N SER A 59 3.31 -24.96 -34.27
CA SER A 59 3.29 -25.68 -35.55
C SER A 59 1.93 -25.62 -36.25
N ILE A 60 0.84 -25.39 -35.51
CA ILE A 60 -0.51 -25.19 -36.07
C ILE A 60 -0.54 -23.97 -37.02
N LEU A 61 0.21 -22.91 -36.72
CA LEU A 61 0.24 -21.69 -37.54
C LEU A 61 0.90 -21.89 -38.90
N GLU A 62 1.61 -23.01 -39.10
CA GLU A 62 2.22 -23.33 -40.39
C GLU A 62 1.21 -23.87 -41.41
N ASN A 63 -0.01 -24.19 -40.98
CA ASN A 63 -1.07 -24.73 -41.82
C ASN A 63 -1.36 -23.78 -43.02
N PRO A 64 -1.34 -24.29 -44.27
CA PRO A 64 -1.65 -23.50 -45.46
C PRO A 64 -2.98 -22.73 -45.39
N LEU A 65 -3.99 -23.29 -44.71
CA LEU A 65 -5.29 -22.65 -44.52
C LEU A 65 -5.20 -21.39 -43.65
N LEU A 66 -4.32 -21.39 -42.65
CA LEU A 66 -4.13 -20.24 -41.76
C LEU A 66 -3.28 -19.15 -42.39
N LYS A 67 -2.31 -19.52 -43.24
CA LYS A 67 -1.51 -18.56 -44.02
C LYS A 67 -2.32 -17.83 -45.10
N ALA A 68 -3.43 -18.42 -45.54
CA ALA A 68 -4.35 -17.80 -46.48
C ALA A 68 -5.30 -16.78 -45.82
N LEU A 69 -5.30 -16.66 -44.49
CA LEU A 69 -6.10 -15.67 -43.78
C LEU A 69 -5.43 -14.30 -43.84
N ILE A 70 -6.24 -13.27 -44.12
CA ILE A 70 -5.77 -11.88 -44.13
C ILE A 70 -5.61 -11.43 -42.67
N PRO A 71 -4.45 -10.85 -42.28
CA PRO A 71 -4.28 -10.28 -40.96
C PRO A 71 -5.33 -9.21 -40.70
N PHE A 72 -5.93 -9.21 -39.51
CA PHE A 72 -6.98 -8.25 -39.14
C PHE A 72 -6.55 -6.77 -39.31
N ILE A 73 -5.23 -6.51 -39.20
CA ILE A 73 -4.60 -5.20 -39.36
C ILE A 73 -4.66 -4.69 -40.80
N GLU A 74 -4.70 -5.58 -41.80
CA GLU A 74 -4.65 -5.25 -43.23
C GLU A 74 -6.04 -5.24 -43.89
N THR A 75 -7.11 -5.29 -43.09
CA THR A 75 -8.46 -5.19 -43.64
C THR A 75 -8.66 -3.80 -44.25
N PRO A 76 -9.04 -3.70 -45.54
CA PRO A 76 -9.30 -2.41 -46.16
C PRO A 76 -10.44 -1.71 -45.41
N LEU A 77 -10.39 -0.38 -45.35
CA LEU A 77 -11.48 0.40 -44.80
C LEU A 77 -12.77 0.02 -45.55
N TYR A 78 -13.86 -0.17 -44.82
CA TYR A 78 -15.14 -0.52 -45.44
C TYR A 78 -15.60 0.60 -46.40
N GLU A 79 -15.61 0.30 -47.70
CA GLU A 79 -15.96 1.26 -48.77
C GLU A 79 -17.46 1.26 -49.12
N GLY A 80 -18.28 0.48 -48.40
CA GLY A 80 -19.72 0.38 -48.63
C GLY A 80 -20.53 1.50 -47.95
N GLU A 81 -21.84 1.48 -48.15
CA GLU A 81 -22.76 2.36 -47.42
C GLU A 81 -22.68 2.07 -45.92
N LEU A 82 -22.33 3.09 -45.13
CA LEU A 82 -22.43 3.02 -43.67
C LEU A 82 -23.91 2.78 -43.30
N GLY A 83 -24.13 1.89 -42.34
CA GLY A 83 -25.46 1.45 -41.95
C GLY A 83 -26.40 2.58 -41.53
N LYS A 84 -27.65 2.21 -41.27
CA LYS A 84 -28.72 3.14 -40.87
C LYS A 84 -28.31 4.00 -39.67
N GLU A 85 -28.65 5.28 -39.71
CA GLU A 85 -28.42 6.21 -38.61
C GLU A 85 -28.93 5.65 -37.27
N ASN A 86 -28.13 5.84 -36.22
CA ASN A 86 -28.45 5.33 -34.88
C ASN A 86 -29.66 6.09 -34.30
N PRO A 87 -30.79 5.40 -34.04
CA PRO A 87 -32.01 6.06 -33.55
C PRO A 87 -31.95 6.51 -32.09
N PHE A 88 -30.87 6.18 -31.36
CA PHE A 88 -30.68 6.52 -29.95
C PHE A 88 -29.75 7.73 -29.73
N LEU A 89 -29.31 8.39 -30.80
CA LEU A 89 -28.46 9.59 -30.72
C LEU A 89 -29.28 10.91 -30.66
N LYS A 90 -30.58 10.85 -30.35
CA LYS A 90 -31.41 12.03 -30.06
C LYS A 90 -31.66 12.16 -28.56
#